data_AF-A0A9D7CJ63-F1
#
_entry.id   AF-A0A9D7CJ63-F1
#
_cell.length_a   1.000
_cell.length_b   1.000
_cell.length_c   1.000
_cell.angle_alpha   90.00
_cell.angle_beta   90.00
_cell.angle_gamma   90.00
#
_symmetry.space_group_name_H-M   'P 1'
#
loop_
_entity.id
_entity.type
_entity.pdbx_description
1 polymer ?
#
loop_
_entity_poly.entity_id
_entity_poly.type
_entity_poly.pdbx_seq_one_letter_code
_entity_poly.pdbx_strand_id
1 'polypeptide(L)'
;MMPLPRARGGTDGSCGPARDDFVALGGGMPDEKWPVEMCVSAPTTPGDVRRNGFAWFPLHDGIHRRGQFSMYLRMVGMEVRSTYGPTLDEP
;
A
#
# COMPACT_ATOMS: atom_id res chain seq x y z
N MET A 1 3.57 7.53 34.08
CA MET A 1 3.61 7.48 32.61
C MET A 1 2.28 6.90 32.15
N MET A 2 1.42 7.72 31.55
CA MET A 2 0.08 7.30 31.10
C MET A 2 0.19 6.51 29.78
N PRO A 3 -0.53 5.40 29.60
CA PRO A 3 -0.54 4.68 28.33
C PRO A 3 -1.25 5.54 27.26
N LEU A 4 -0.60 5.73 26.12
CA LEU A 4 -1.20 6.45 25.00
C LEU A 4 -2.39 5.64 24.43
N PRO A 5 -3.49 6.30 24.03
CA PRO A 5 -4.63 5.63 23.45
C PRO A 5 -4.21 4.92 22.15
N ARG A 6 -4.58 3.63 22.03
CA ARG A 6 -4.44 2.90 20.76
C ARG A 6 -5.29 3.60 19.70
N ALA A 7 -4.64 4.24 18.74
CA ALA A 7 -5.31 4.76 17.56
C ALA A 7 -6.03 3.60 16.86
N ARG A 8 -7.36 3.58 16.90
CA ARG A 8 -8.14 2.77 15.95
C ARG A 8 -7.85 3.38 14.59
N GLY A 9 -7.25 2.62 13.68
CA GLY A 9 -7.05 3.03 12.29
C GLY A 9 -8.42 3.24 11.65
N GLY A 10 -8.93 4.47 11.69
CA GLY A 10 -10.13 4.88 11.00
C GLY A 10 -9.88 4.90 9.49
N THR A 11 -10.89 4.47 8.72
CA THR A 11 -10.92 4.56 7.26
C THR A 11 -11.42 5.94 6.78
N ASP A 12 -11.53 6.91 7.68
CA ASP A 12 -12.07 8.26 7.48
C ASP A 12 -11.01 9.29 7.07
N GLY A 13 -9.73 8.94 7.14
CA GLY A 13 -8.64 9.75 6.59
C GLY A 13 -8.61 9.72 5.05
N SER A 14 -7.88 10.66 4.44
CA SER A 14 -7.76 10.83 2.98
C SER A 14 -7.36 9.55 2.21
N CYS A 15 -6.72 8.58 2.88
CA CYS A 15 -6.29 7.32 2.29
C CYS A 15 -7.39 6.24 2.23
N GLY A 16 -8.46 6.36 3.03
CA GLY A 16 -9.54 5.36 3.09
C GLY A 16 -10.37 5.29 1.81
N PRO A 17 -10.97 6.41 1.35
CA PRO A 17 -11.77 6.43 0.14
C PRO A 17 -10.99 5.98 -1.11
N ALA A 18 -9.76 6.49 -1.29
CA ALA A 18 -8.93 6.13 -2.44
C ALA A 18 -8.55 4.64 -2.48
N ARG A 19 -8.33 4.02 -1.32
CA ARG A 19 -8.09 2.58 -1.22
C ARG A 19 -9.34 1.80 -1.60
N ASP A 20 -10.49 2.18 -1.05
CA ASP A 20 -11.74 1.46 -1.25
C ASP A 20 -12.20 1.54 -2.71
N ASP A 21 -12.03 2.70 -3.35
CA ASP A 21 -12.25 2.87 -4.79
C ASP A 21 -11.33 1.96 -5.64
N PHE A 22 -10.04 1.89 -5.30
CA PHE A 22 -9.09 1.03 -6.01
C PHE A 22 -9.42 -0.46 -5.85
N VAL A 23 -9.84 -0.88 -4.65
CA VAL A 23 -10.29 -2.25 -4.39
C VAL A 23 -11.57 -2.56 -5.16
N ALA A 24 -12.54 -1.64 -5.22
CA ALA A 24 -13.75 -1.82 -5.99
C ALA A 24 -13.47 -1.98 -7.50
N LEU A 25 -12.54 -1.19 -8.04
CA LEU A 25 -12.11 -1.28 -9.44
C LEU A 25 -11.43 -2.63 -9.76
N GLY A 26 -10.56 -3.10 -8.87
CA GLY A 26 -9.88 -4.39 -9.04
C GLY A 26 -10.80 -5.59 -8.84
N GLY A 27 -11.60 -5.57 -7.78
CA GLY A 27 -12.50 -6.68 -7.42
C GLY A 27 -13.71 -6.84 -8.35
N GLY A 28 -14.11 -5.78 -9.06
CA GLY A 28 -15.16 -5.83 -10.09
C GLY A 28 -14.68 -6.27 -11.47
N MET A 29 -13.39 -6.57 -11.65
CA MET A 29 -12.81 -6.87 -12.96
C MET A 29 -12.88 -8.37 -13.28
N PRO A 30 -13.45 -8.78 -14.45
CA PRO A 30 -13.44 -10.17 -14.87
C PRO A 30 -12.02 -10.65 -15.19
N ASP A 31 -11.77 -11.94 -14.95
CA ASP A 31 -10.41 -12.49 -14.92
C ASP A 31 -9.67 -12.33 -16.27
N GLU A 32 -10.42 -12.34 -17.37
CA GLU A 32 -9.91 -12.21 -18.74
C GLU A 32 -9.31 -10.84 -19.04
N LYS A 33 -9.61 -9.82 -18.22
CA LYS A 33 -9.10 -8.45 -18.39
C LYS A 33 -7.76 -8.18 -17.70
N TRP A 34 -7.29 -9.08 -16.83
CA TRP A 34 -6.00 -8.99 -16.14
C TRP A 34 -4.77 -9.17 -17.03
N PRO A 35 -4.74 -10.11 -18.00
CA PRO A 35 -3.57 -10.28 -18.85
C PRO A 35 -3.51 -9.24 -19.99
N VAL A 36 -4.42 -8.27 -20.06
CA VAL A 36 -4.42 -7.29 -21.15
C VAL A 36 -3.28 -6.28 -20.98
N GLU A 37 -2.56 -5.99 -22.07
CA GLU A 37 -1.52 -4.96 -22.12
C GLU A 37 -2.17 -3.57 -22.02
N MET A 38 -1.55 -2.71 -21.22
CA MET A 38 -1.84 -1.30 -21.13
C MET A 38 -0.56 -0.55 -21.47
N CYS A 39 -0.67 0.44 -22.35
CA CYS A 39 0.43 1.34 -22.63
C CYS A 39 0.64 2.25 -21.40
N VAL A 40 1.60 1.92 -20.55
CA VAL A 40 2.05 2.78 -19.47
C VAL A 40 3.29 3.48 -19.96
N SER A 41 3.08 4.68 -20.47
CA SER A 41 4.17 5.53 -20.90
C SER A 41 4.76 6.24 -19.68
N ALA A 42 6.07 6.08 -19.45
CA ALA A 42 6.83 7.18 -18.85
C ALA A 42 6.65 8.40 -19.78
N PRO A 43 6.79 9.65 -19.31
CA PRO A 43 6.44 10.86 -20.07
C PRO A 43 6.94 10.95 -21.52
N THR A 44 7.91 10.12 -21.93
CA THR A 44 8.50 10.06 -23.25
C THR A 44 8.74 8.65 -23.82
N THR A 45 8.31 7.56 -23.15
CA THR A 45 8.59 6.19 -23.61
C THR A 45 7.35 5.32 -23.51
N PRO A 46 6.67 4.99 -24.63
CA PRO A 46 5.59 4.02 -24.61
C PRO A 46 6.15 2.64 -24.26
N GLY A 47 5.64 2.06 -23.18
CA GLY A 47 5.94 0.70 -22.77
C GLY A 47 4.64 -0.07 -22.61
N ASP A 48 4.56 -1.23 -23.25
CA ASP A 48 3.48 -2.18 -23.02
C ASP A 48 3.74 -2.88 -21.68
N VAL A 49 2.83 -2.71 -20.73
CA VAL A 49 2.84 -3.47 -19.48
C VAL A 49 1.51 -4.16 -19.29
N ARG A 50 1.55 -5.42 -18.89
CA ARG A 50 0.36 -6.16 -18.52
C ARG A 50 -0.32 -5.46 -17.35
N ARG A 51 -1.65 -5.41 -17.35
CA ARG A 51 -2.43 -4.80 -16.26
C ARG A 51 -2.13 -5.42 -14.89
N ASN A 52 -1.89 -6.73 -14.83
CA ASN A 52 -1.43 -7.40 -13.60
C ASN A 52 -0.05 -6.89 -13.13
N GLY A 53 0.90 -6.70 -14.05
CA GLY A 53 2.21 -6.13 -13.77
C GLY A 53 2.12 -4.68 -13.30
N PHE A 54 1.20 -3.91 -13.86
CA PHE A 54 0.92 -2.57 -13.37
C PHE A 54 0.26 -2.58 -11.99
N ALA A 55 -0.69 -3.48 -11.71
CA ALA A 55 -1.29 -3.60 -10.38
C ALA A 55 -0.28 -4.05 -9.30
N TRP A 56 0.77 -4.77 -9.71
CA TRP A 56 1.89 -5.15 -8.86
C TRP A 56 2.75 -3.95 -8.42
N PHE A 57 2.84 -2.93 -9.26
CA PHE A 57 3.62 -1.72 -8.97
C PHE A 57 3.13 -0.95 -7.72
N PRO A 58 1.87 -0.48 -7.62
CA PRO A 58 1.40 0.25 -6.44
C PRO A 58 1.39 -0.62 -5.17
N LEU A 59 1.24 -1.94 -5.31
CA LEU A 59 1.40 -2.86 -4.18
C LEU A 59 2.82 -2.81 -3.60
N HIS A 60 3.83 -2.99 -4.47
CA HIS A 60 5.23 -2.93 -4.06
C HIS A 60 5.65 -1.54 -3.58
N ASP A 61 5.13 -0.49 -4.21
CA ASP A 61 5.35 0.88 -3.80
C ASP A 61 4.77 1.18 -2.41
N GLY A 62 3.55 0.71 -2.13
CA GLY A 62 2.93 0.81 -0.80
C GLY A 62 3.76 0.10 0.27
N ILE A 63 4.26 -1.11 -0.03
CA ILE A 63 5.19 -1.86 0.84
C ILE A 63 6.48 -1.06 1.09
N HIS A 64 7.09 -0.55 0.03
CA HIS A 64 8.35 0.19 0.08
C HIS A 64 8.22 1.45 0.96
N ARG A 65 7.19 2.25 0.72
CA ARG A 65 6.94 3.48 1.49
C ARG A 65 6.50 3.19 2.93
N ARG A 66 5.77 2.09 3.17
CA ARG A 66 5.44 1.66 4.55
C ARG A 66 6.70 1.27 5.32
N GLY A 67 7.67 0.65 4.66
CA GLY A 67 8.99 0.38 5.24
C GLY A 67 9.71 1.66 5.68
N GLN A 68 9.79 2.66 4.80
CA GLN A 68 10.37 3.98 5.13
C GLN A 68 9.61 4.66 6.28
N PHE A 69 8.28 4.65 6.23
CA PHE A 69 7.43 5.23 7.28
C PHE A 69 7.69 4.60 8.65
N SER A 70 7.93 3.28 8.69
CA SER A 70 8.26 2.58 9.93
C SER A 70 9.55 3.08 10.59
N MET A 71 10.53 3.54 9.81
CA MET A 71 11.76 4.13 10.36
C MET A 71 11.47 5.49 11.01
N TYR A 72 10.65 6.32 10.37
CA TYR A 72 10.21 7.59 10.94
C TYR A 72 9.46 7.41 12.24
N LEU A 73 8.57 6.40 12.34
CA LEU A 73 7.87 6.07 13.58
C LEU A 73 8.84 5.70 14.72
N ARG A 74 9.86 4.88 14.44
CA ARG A 74 10.89 4.54 15.42
C ARG A 74 11.66 5.76 15.91
N MET A 75 12.00 6.68 15.00
CA MET A 75 12.74 7.90 15.35
C MET A 75 11.95 8.83 16.29
N VAL A 76 10.62 8.80 16.23
CA VAL A 76 9.76 9.58 17.15
C VAL A 76 9.34 8.78 18.40
N GLY A 77 9.98 7.63 18.65
CA GLY A 77 9.73 6.78 19.82
C GLY A 77 8.40 6.02 19.79
N MET A 78 7.79 5.87 18.62
CA MET A 78 6.56 5.08 18.45
C MET A 78 6.91 3.60 18.25
N GLU A 79 6.13 2.72 18.87
CA GLU A 79 6.17 1.28 18.59
C GLU A 79 5.70 1.03 17.15
N VAL A 80 6.50 0.26 16.40
CA VAL A 80 6.14 -0.11 15.03
C VAL A 80 5.47 -1.47 15.03
N ARG A 81 4.22 -1.49 14.63
CA ARG A 81 3.49 -2.74 14.43
C ARG A 81 4.11 -3.59 13.34
N SER A 82 4.13 -4.90 13.57
CA SER A 82 4.59 -5.85 12.58
C SER A 82 3.93 -5.71 11.21
N THR A 83 4.75 -5.82 10.16
CA THR A 83 4.31 -5.89 8.76
C THR A 83 4.41 -7.30 8.16
N TYR A 84 5.31 -8.16 8.66
CA TYR A 84 5.61 -9.50 8.09
C TYR A 84 5.73 -10.64 9.13
N GLY A 85 5.46 -10.38 10.41
CA GLY A 85 5.79 -11.27 11.54
C GLY A 85 6.43 -10.52 12.71
N PRO A 86 6.55 -11.12 13.91
CA PRO A 86 6.88 -10.40 15.15
C PRO A 86 8.07 -9.45 14.96
N THR A 87 7.88 -8.19 15.33
CA THR A 87 8.98 -7.21 15.35
C THR A 87 9.78 -7.35 16.64
N LEU A 88 10.99 -6.79 16.70
CA LEU A 88 11.73 -6.65 17.97
C LEU A 88 10.93 -5.90 19.06
N ASP A 89 9.90 -5.16 18.64
CA ASP A 89 9.02 -4.36 19.49
C ASP A 89 7.78 -5.16 20.00
N GLU A 90 7.56 -6.40 19.55
CA GLU A 90 6.46 -7.27 19.97
C GLU A 90 7.02 -8.51 20.71
N PRO A 91 6.43 -8.98 21.83
CA PRO A 91 6.91 -10.15 22.59
C PRO A 91 6.73 -11.48 21.85
#